data_AF-D3R0Q6-F1
#
_entry.id   AF-D3R0Q6-F1
#
_cell.length_a   1.000
_cell.length_b   1.000
_cell.length_c   1.000
_cell.angle_alpha   90.00
_cell.angle_beta   90.00
_cell.angle_gamma   90.00
#
_symmetry.space_group_name_H-M   'P 1'
#
loop_
_entity.id
_entity.type
_entity.pdbx_description
1 polymer ?
#
loop_
_entity_poly.entity_id
_entity_poly.type
_entity_poly.pdbx_seq_one_letter_code
_entity_poly.pdbx_strand_id
1 'polypeptide(L)' 'MIYDANLEQNVCSLGIVLNPEYRNKGLGTLILEDLIELAKNSLNVTSIKADINNENYKALNLVKNFNFKCIKETTT' A
#
# COMPACT_ATOMS: atom_id res chain seq x y z
N MET A 1 -1.21 -2.04 -7.36
CA MET A 1 -0.01 -2.06 -8.20
C MET A 1 1.14 -1.39 -7.47
N ILE A 2 2.36 -1.84 -7.70
CA ILE A 2 3.57 -1.06 -7.42
C ILE A 2 3.76 -0.11 -8.60
N TYR A 3 3.87 1.20 -8.35
CA TYR A 3 3.99 2.21 -9.42
C TYR A 3 5.32 2.94 -9.41
N ASP A 4 6.10 2.81 -8.34
CA ASP A 4 7.43 3.40 -8.21
C ASP A 4 8.32 2.48 -7.37
N ALA A 5 9.59 2.36 -7.73
CA ALA A 5 10.57 1.55 -7.02
C ALA A 5 11.95 2.20 -7.11
N ASN A 6 12.50 2.56 -5.96
CA ASN A 6 13.87 3.01 -5.82
C ASN A 6 14.68 1.91 -5.13
N LEU A 7 15.38 1.11 -5.94
CA LEU A 7 16.13 -0.05 -5.47
C LEU A 7 17.36 0.35 -4.65
N GLU A 8 18.01 1.48 -4.98
CA GLU A 8 19.13 2.01 -4.21
C GLU A 8 18.71 2.37 -2.78
N GLN A 9 17.52 2.95 -2.62
CA GLN A 9 16.93 3.29 -1.32
C GLN A 9 16.14 2.13 -0.69
N ASN A 10 16.11 0.94 -1.31
CA ASN A 10 15.35 -0.22 -0.85
C ASN A 10 13.88 0.07 -0.56
N VAL A 11 13.22 0.85 -1.41
CA VAL A 11 11.83 1.27 -1.20
C VAL A 11 11.00 1.20 -2.47
N CYS A 12 9.73 0.84 -2.34
CA CYS A 12 8.74 0.99 -3.41
C CYS A 12 7.47 1.69 -2.92
N SER A 13 6.70 2.23 -3.86
CA SER A 13 5.41 2.87 -3.61
C SER A 13 4.29 2.07 -4.28
N LEU A 14 3.17 1.88 -3.56
CA LEU A 14 2.02 1.12 -4.04
C LEU A 14 0.72 1.90 -3.95
N GLY A 15 -0.23 1.51 -4.79
CA GLY A 15 -1.60 2.01 -4.78
C GLY A 15 -2.60 0.89 -5.12
N ILE A 16 -3.77 0.94 -4.48
CA ILE A 16 -4.87 -0.01 -4.74
C ILE A 16 -6.13 0.79 -5.02
N VAL A 17 -6.75 0.54 -6.16
CA VAL A 17 -8.06 1.08 -6.53
C VAL A 17 -8.94 -0.09 -6.93
N LEU A 18 -10.08 -0.20 -6.26
CA LEU A 18 -11.11 -1.18 -6.59
C LEU A 18 -12.35 -0.45 -7.11
N ASN A 19 -12.94 -0.99 -8.19
CA ASN A 19 -14.29 -0.60 -8.60
C ASN A 19 -15.24 -0.83 -7.39
N PRO A 20 -16.15 0.12 -7.09
CA PRO A 20 -17.10 0.02 -5.98
C PRO A 20 -17.74 -1.36 -5.75
N GLU A 21 -18.09 -2.09 -6.81
CA GLU A 21 -18.76 -3.40 -6.73
C GLU A 21 -17.91 -4.51 -6.10
N TYR A 22 -16.59 -4.33 -6.10
CA TYR A 22 -15.61 -5.27 -5.56
C TYR A 22 -15.11 -4.88 -4.15
N ARG A 23 -15.60 -3.76 -3.60
CA ARG A 23 -15.21 -3.30 -2.25
C ARG A 23 -15.92 -4.11 -1.16
N ASN A 24 -15.34 -4.13 0.04
CA ASN A 24 -15.85 -4.85 1.21
C ASN A 24 -15.96 -6.39 1.02
N LYS A 25 -15.24 -6.96 0.05
CA LYS A 25 -15.19 -8.42 -0.22
C LYS A 25 -13.85 -9.06 0.15
N GLY A 26 -13.02 -8.38 0.95
CA GLY A 26 -11.66 -8.85 1.30
C GLY A 26 -10.61 -8.69 0.19
N LEU A 27 -10.99 -8.29 -1.04
CA LEU A 27 -10.07 -8.17 -2.17
C LEU A 27 -8.93 -7.17 -1.95
N GLY A 28 -9.16 -6.09 -1.20
CA GLY A 28 -8.09 -5.14 -0.87
C GLY A 28 -6.99 -5.76 0.01
N THR A 29 -7.38 -6.66 0.91
CA THR A 29 -6.45 -7.42 1.77
C THR A 29 -5.61 -8.37 0.93
N LEU A 30 -6.26 -9.19 0.10
CA LEU A 30 -5.58 -10.14 -0.80
C LEU A 30 -4.58 -9.44 -1.73
N ILE A 31 -5.02 -8.33 -2.36
CA ILE A 31 -4.14 -7.56 -3.25
C ILE A 31 -2.96 -6.96 -2.48
N LEU A 32 -3.17 -6.47 -1.25
CA LEU A 32 -2.08 -5.90 -0.47
C LEU A 32 -1.08 -6.97 -0.02
N GLU A 33 -1.54 -8.16 0.34
CA GLU A 33 -0.68 -9.33 0.63
C GLU A 33 0.21 -9.66 -0.58
N ASP A 34 -0.38 -9.81 -1.76
CA ASP A 34 0.34 -10.11 -2.99
C ASP A 34 1.37 -9.02 -3.34
N LEU A 35 1.01 -7.74 -3.16
CA LEU A 35 1.92 -6.63 -3.43
C LEU A 35 3.09 -6.58 -2.42
N ILE A 36 2.85 -6.91 -1.16
CA ILE A 36 3.91 -7.02 -0.14
C ILE A 36 4.84 -8.18 -0.49
N GLU A 37 4.30 -9.32 -0.90
CA GLU A 37 5.10 -10.46 -1.33
C GLU A 37 5.94 -10.14 -2.56
N LEU A 38 5.35 -9.49 -3.57
CA LEU A 38 6.06 -9.06 -4.77
C LEU A 38 7.18 -8.08 -4.45
N ALA A 39 6.94 -7.11 -3.56
CA ALA A 39 7.96 -6.17 -3.12
C ALA A 39 9.15 -6.88 -2.46
N LYS A 40 8.88 -7.87 -1.60
CA LYS A 40 9.92 -8.64 -0.89
C LYS A 40 10.67 -9.59 -1.81
N ASN A 41 9.95 -10.41 -2.57
CA ASN A 41 10.52 -11.57 -3.27
C ASN A 41 10.99 -11.23 -4.69
N SER A 42 10.34 -10.27 -5.34
CA SER A 42 10.68 -9.89 -6.72
C SER A 42 11.54 -8.63 -6.80
N LEU A 43 11.23 -7.60 -6.00
CA LEU A 43 12.00 -6.35 -5.98
C LEU A 43 13.11 -6.33 -4.94
N ASN A 44 13.08 -7.24 -3.96
CA ASN A 44 14.03 -7.32 -2.86
C ASN A 44 14.18 -6.00 -2.09
N VAL A 45 13.08 -5.25 -1.91
CA VAL A 45 13.05 -4.01 -1.13
C VAL A 45 12.65 -4.26 0.33
N THR A 46 13.13 -3.42 1.24
CA THR A 46 12.88 -3.56 2.68
C THR A 46 11.82 -2.58 3.20
N SER A 47 11.41 -1.60 2.38
CA SER A 47 10.42 -0.59 2.74
C SER A 47 9.33 -0.46 1.66
N ILE A 48 8.10 -0.21 2.10
CA ILE A 48 6.95 0.03 1.23
C ILE A 48 6.24 1.30 1.69
N LYS A 49 5.90 2.18 0.75
CA LYS A 49 5.18 3.43 0.99
C LYS A 49 3.85 3.43 0.26
N ALA A 50 2.90 4.17 0.81
CA ALA A 50 1.62 4.45 0.17
C ALA A 50 1.18 5.86 0.57
N ASP A 51 0.91 6.70 -0.42
CA ASP A 51 0.33 8.03 -0.21
C ASP A 51 -1.19 7.91 -0.23
N ILE A 52 -1.82 8.21 0.91
CA ILE A 52 -3.25 8.01 1.12
C ILE A 52 -3.85 9.33 1.59
N ASN A 53 -4.92 9.77 0.94
CA ASN A 53 -5.70 10.92 1.40
C ASN A 53 -6.30 10.61 2.79
N ASN A 54 -6.19 11.56 3.73
CA ASN A 54 -6.67 11.42 5.11
C ASN A 54 -8.17 11.11 5.24
N GLU A 55 -8.98 11.45 4.23
CA GLU A 55 -10.41 11.14 4.17
C GLU A 55 -10.69 9.71 3.67
N ASN A 56 -9.69 9.02 3.13
CA ASN A 56 -9.83 7.64 2.66
C ASN A 56 -9.67 6.64 3.81
N TYR A 57 -10.60 6.68 4.76
CA TYR A 57 -10.61 5.82 5.95
C TYR A 57 -10.54 4.33 5.61
N LYS A 58 -11.09 3.91 4.47
CA LYS A 58 -11.03 2.51 4.03
C LYS A 58 -9.59 2.08 3.70
N ALA A 59 -8.86 2.89 2.95
CA ALA A 59 -7.46 2.60 2.62
C ALA A 59 -6.58 2.70 3.87
N LEU A 60 -6.80 3.71 4.72
CA LEU A 60 -6.09 3.87 5.98
C LEU A 60 -6.28 2.66 6.90
N ASN A 61 -7.52 2.17 7.05
CA ASN A 61 -7.80 0.98 7.86
C ASN A 61 -7.19 -0.28 7.26
N LEU A 62 -7.22 -0.43 5.93
CA LEU A 62 -6.58 -1.55 5.25
C LEU A 62 -5.08 -1.60 5.58
N VAL A 63 -4.33 -0.53 5.32
CA VAL A 63 -2.87 -0.56 5.54
C VAL A 63 -2.49 -0.67 7.03
N LYS A 64 -3.31 -0.12 7.94
CA LYS A 64 -3.12 -0.29 9.40
C LYS A 64 -3.18 -1.75 9.83
N ASN A 65 -4.04 -2.57 9.23
CA ASN A 65 -4.11 -4.01 9.50
C ASN A 65 -2.82 -4.75 9.09
N PHE A 66 -2.01 -4.15 8.22
CA PHE A 66 -0.70 -4.65 7.79
C PHE A 66 0.47 -3.97 8.53
N ASN A 67 0.19 -3.32 9.68
CA ASN A 67 1.18 -2.63 10.51
C ASN A 67 1.89 -1.46 9.81
N PHE A 68 1.31 -0.88 8.75
CA PHE A 68 1.81 0.38 8.21
C PHE A 68 1.71 1.48 9.25
N LYS A 69 2.74 2.33 9.31
CA LYS A 69 2.81 3.49 10.20
C LYS A 69 2.77 4.76 9.38
N CYS A 70 2.04 5.77 9.87
CA CYS A 70 2.12 7.11 9.31
C CYS A 70 3.50 7.69 9.63
N ILE A 71 4.27 8.03 8.60
CA ILE A 71 5.61 8.62 8.73
C ILE A 71 5.61 10.12 8.42
N LYS A 72 4.60 10.60 7.71
CA LYS A 72 4.42 12.00 7.33
C LYS A 72 2.94 12.27 7.09
N GLU A 73 2.41 13.27 7.77
CA GLU A 73 1.09 13.83 7.50
C GLU A 73 1.29 15.23 6.90
N THR A 74 0.64 15.48 5.77
CA THR A 74 0.71 16.79 5.11
C THR A 74 -0.70 17.36 5.09
N THR A 75 -0.98 18.29 6.00
CA THR A 75 -2.16 19.14 5.93
C THR A 75 -1.95 20.11 4.77
N THR A 76 -2.75 19.97 3.72
CA THR A 76 -2.84 20.96 2.63
C THR A 76 -3.83 22.04 3.03
#